data_AF-A0A5J4SIP4-F1
#
_entry.id   AF-A0A5J4SIP4-F1
#
_cell.length_a   1.000
_cell.length_b   1.000
_cell.length_c   1.000
_cell.angle_alpha   90.00
_cell.angle_beta   90.00
_cell.angle_gamma   90.00
#
_symmetry.space_group_name_H-M   'P 1'
#
loop_
_entity.id
_entity.type
_entity.pdbx_description
1 polymer ?
#
loop_
_entity_poly.entity_id
_entity_poly.type
_entity_poly.pdbx_seq_one_letter_code
_entity_poly.pdbx_strand_id
1 'polypeptide(L)'
;MPGPIPPKTQKEIRKLHSLGKKVRTISRLVKVDKNTVSLYIAKKKIKVVHKISKRLGRHKVITSKVGEKVKNQLAQKNSQTQKIGKNMFTQTRRNSKWTDQMGTRESGQSLT
;
A
#
# COMPACT_ATOMS: atom_id res chain seq x y z
N MET A 1 -27.96 -18.66 -29.77
CA MET A 1 -26.59 -18.19 -29.39
C MET A 1 -25.58 -19.22 -29.88
N PRO A 2 -24.44 -18.85 -30.50
CA PRO A 2 -23.43 -19.82 -30.89
C PRO A 2 -22.90 -20.57 -29.67
N GLY A 3 -22.69 -21.87 -29.82
CA GLY A 3 -22.21 -22.75 -28.76
C GLY A 3 -20.83 -22.35 -28.23
N PRO A 4 -20.45 -22.81 -27.03
CA PRO A 4 -19.15 -22.51 -26.45
C PRO A 4 -18.00 -23.07 -27.31
N ILE A 5 -17.01 -22.22 -27.59
CA ILE A 5 -15.82 -22.61 -28.37
C ILE A 5 -15.07 -23.74 -27.62
N PRO A 6 -14.68 -24.85 -28.27
CA PRO A 6 -13.95 -25.94 -27.63
C PRO A 6 -12.62 -25.49 -27.01
N PRO A 7 -12.17 -26.08 -25.89
CA PRO A 7 -10.92 -25.68 -25.22
C PRO A 7 -9.67 -25.73 -26.10
N LYS A 8 -9.58 -26.71 -27.01
CA LYS A 8 -8.47 -26.84 -27.98
C LYS A 8 -8.43 -25.63 -28.92
N THR A 9 -9.56 -25.35 -29.56
CA THR A 9 -9.82 -24.19 -30.44
C THR A 9 -9.52 -22.86 -29.73
N GLN A 10 -9.91 -22.73 -28.45
CA GLN A 10 -9.56 -21.56 -27.63
C GLN A 10 -8.05 -21.38 -27.41
N LYS A 11 -7.29 -22.47 -27.24
CA LYS A 11 -5.82 -22.43 -27.08
C LYS A 11 -5.17 -21.96 -28.39
N GLU A 12 -5.64 -22.44 -29.52
CA GLU A 12 -5.15 -22.03 -30.85
C GLU A 12 -5.46 -20.56 -31.14
N ILE A 13 -6.68 -20.09 -30.88
CA ILE A 13 -7.05 -18.67 -31.05
C ILE A 13 -6.11 -17.78 -30.23
N ARG A 14 -5.80 -18.14 -28.98
CA ARG A 14 -4.87 -17.39 -28.14
C ARG A 14 -3.46 -17.36 -28.72
N LYS A 15 -2.94 -18.52 -29.14
CA LYS A 15 -1.60 -18.64 -29.74
C LYS A 15 -1.48 -17.82 -31.02
N LEU A 16 -2.47 -17.92 -31.91
CA LEU A 16 -2.43 -17.18 -33.18
C LEU A 16 -2.58 -15.66 -32.97
N HIS A 17 -3.41 -15.25 -32.00
CA HIS A 17 -3.55 -13.84 -31.64
C HIS A 17 -2.29 -13.28 -30.96
N SER A 18 -1.61 -14.05 -30.10
CA SER A 18 -0.34 -13.61 -29.50
C SER A 18 0.78 -13.47 -30.54
N LEU A 19 0.72 -14.22 -31.64
CA LEU A 19 1.60 -14.08 -32.80
C LEU A 19 1.23 -12.89 -33.71
N GLY A 20 0.28 -12.04 -33.30
CA GLY A 20 -0.11 -10.84 -34.07
C GLY A 20 -1.00 -11.11 -35.29
N LYS A 21 -1.51 -12.34 -35.47
CA LYS A 21 -2.37 -12.64 -36.63
C LYS A 21 -3.70 -11.89 -36.55
N LYS A 22 -4.18 -11.38 -37.68
CA LYS A 22 -5.47 -10.69 -37.79
C LYS A 22 -6.63 -11.65 -37.49
N VAL A 23 -7.70 -11.15 -36.86
CA VAL A 23 -8.89 -11.94 -36.48
C VAL A 23 -9.49 -12.70 -37.66
N ARG A 24 -9.51 -12.10 -38.86
CA ARG A 24 -9.99 -12.76 -40.09
C ARG A 24 -9.15 -13.99 -40.45
N THR A 25 -7.84 -13.91 -40.29
CA THR A 25 -6.91 -15.02 -40.54
C THR A 25 -7.10 -16.13 -39.51
N ILE A 26 -7.25 -15.77 -38.23
CA ILE A 26 -7.49 -16.73 -37.15
C ILE A 26 -8.81 -17.47 -37.37
N SER A 27 -9.87 -16.75 -37.70
CA SER A 27 -11.19 -17.30 -38.02
C SER A 27 -11.12 -18.37 -39.12
N ARG A 28 -10.39 -18.08 -40.21
CA ARG A 28 -10.17 -19.04 -41.30
C ARG A 28 -9.38 -20.28 -40.86
N LEU A 29 -8.28 -20.09 -40.13
CA LEU A 29 -7.41 -21.19 -39.68
C LEU A 29 -8.12 -22.14 -38.71
N VAL A 30 -8.93 -21.57 -37.81
CA VAL A 30 -9.58 -22.30 -36.72
C VAL A 30 -11.00 -22.74 -37.09
N LYS A 31 -11.48 -22.39 -38.30
CA LYS A 31 -12.83 -22.68 -38.81
C LYS A 31 -13.94 -22.23 -37.85
N VAL A 32 -13.79 -21.04 -37.28
CA VAL A 32 -14.78 -20.42 -36.38
C VAL A 32 -15.17 -19.07 -36.96
N ASP A 33 -16.45 -18.70 -36.83
CA ASP A 33 -16.95 -17.40 -37.25
C ASP A 33 -16.12 -16.23 -36.67
N LYS A 34 -15.92 -15.20 -37.49
CA LYS A 34 -15.10 -14.03 -37.16
C LYS A 34 -15.61 -13.30 -35.92
N ASN A 35 -16.92 -13.15 -35.79
CA ASN A 35 -17.53 -12.45 -34.66
C ASN A 35 -17.29 -13.23 -33.37
N THR A 36 -17.40 -14.56 -33.44
CA THR A 36 -17.12 -15.46 -32.31
C THR A 36 -15.66 -15.37 -31.85
N VAL A 37 -14.70 -15.34 -32.78
CA VAL A 37 -13.28 -15.13 -32.46
C VAL A 37 -13.04 -13.74 -31.85
N SER A 38 -13.66 -12.70 -32.43
CA SER A 38 -13.56 -11.32 -31.94
C SER A 38 -14.08 -11.20 -30.50
N LEU A 39 -15.28 -11.71 -30.25
CA LEU A 39 -15.91 -11.73 -28.93
C LEU A 39 -15.05 -12.49 -27.91
N TYR A 40 -14.48 -13.62 -28.29
CA TYR A 40 -13.60 -14.38 -27.42
C TYR A 40 -12.36 -13.58 -27.00
N ILE A 41 -11.67 -12.95 -27.96
CA ILE A 41 -10.48 -12.13 -27.70
C ILE A 41 -10.84 -10.95 -26.79
N ALA A 42 -11.94 -10.24 -27.07
CA ALA A 42 -12.40 -9.12 -26.27
C ALA A 42 -12.73 -9.55 -24.82
N LYS A 43 -13.49 -10.64 -24.64
CA LYS A 43 -13.80 -11.21 -23.33
C LYS A 43 -12.52 -11.58 -22.54
N LYS A 44 -11.48 -12.08 -23.21
CA LYS A 44 -10.21 -12.39 -22.56
C LYS A 44 -9.45 -11.14 -22.12
N LYS A 45 -9.39 -10.10 -22.95
CA LYS A 45 -8.77 -8.81 -22.59
C LYS A 45 -9.45 -8.20 -21.36
N ILE A 46 -10.78 -8.14 -21.36
CA ILE A 46 -11.56 -7.61 -20.22
C ILE A 46 -11.26 -8.40 -18.95
N LYS A 47 -11.21 -9.74 -19.01
CA LYS A 47 -10.87 -10.57 -17.85
C LYS A 47 -9.47 -10.29 -17.31
N VAL A 48 -8.49 -10.03 -18.17
CA VAL A 48 -7.12 -9.68 -17.76
C VAL A 48 -7.09 -8.30 -17.10
N VAL A 49 -7.71 -7.29 -17.73
CA VAL A 49 -7.83 -5.93 -17.17
C VAL A 49 -8.50 -5.95 -15.81
N HIS A 50 -9.59 -6.72 -15.66
CA HIS A 50 -10.29 -6.87 -14.38
C HIS A 50 -9.40 -7.46 -13.29
N LYS A 51 -8.60 -8.48 -13.62
CA LYS A 51 -7.65 -9.09 -12.67
C LYS A 51 -6.55 -8.10 -12.26
N ILE A 52 -6.00 -7.35 -13.22
CA ILE A 52 -4.98 -6.33 -12.96
C ILE A 52 -5.56 -5.23 -12.08
N SER A 53 -6.73 -4.69 -12.42
CA SER A 53 -7.44 -3.67 -11.64
C SER A 53 -7.69 -4.11 -10.20
N LYS A 54 -8.20 -5.34 -9.99
CA LYS A 54 -8.37 -5.89 -8.64
C LYS A 54 -7.05 -5.98 -7.87
N ARG A 55 -5.96 -6.40 -8.52
CA ARG A 55 -4.64 -6.51 -7.88
C ARG A 55 -4.08 -5.14 -7.50
N LEU A 56 -4.19 -4.15 -8.37
CA LEU A 56 -3.78 -2.77 -8.11
C LEU A 56 -4.60 -2.14 -6.99
N GLY A 57 -5.93 -2.33 -6.98
CA GLY A 57 -6.80 -1.87 -5.91
C GLY A 57 -6.41 -2.46 -4.55
N ARG A 58 -6.13 -3.78 -4.48
CA ARG A 58 -5.63 -4.43 -3.26
C ARG A 58 -4.29 -3.87 -2.81
N HIS A 59 -3.36 -3.69 -3.75
CA HIS A 59 -2.05 -3.12 -3.44
C HIS A 59 -2.19 -1.72 -2.84
N LYS A 60 -3.01 -0.86 -3.46
CA LYS A 60 -3.29 0.49 -2.96
C LYS A 60 -3.84 0.48 -1.53
N VAL A 61 -4.79 -0.41 -1.24
CA VAL A 61 -5.39 -0.57 0.11
C VAL A 61 -4.36 -1.07 1.13
N ILE A 62 -3.46 -1.98 0.74
CA ILE A 62 -2.40 -2.46 1.63
C ILE A 62 -1.41 -1.33 1.92
N THR A 63 -0.94 -0.63 0.89
CA THR A 63 0.00 0.48 1.05
C THR A 63 -0.57 1.61 1.90
N SER A 64 -1.86 1.93 1.76
CA SER A 64 -2.48 2.97 2.59
C SER A 64 -2.57 2.56 4.06
N LYS A 65 -3.00 1.33 4.34
CA LYS A 65 -3.07 0.80 5.72
C LYS A 65 -1.70 0.71 6.38
N VAL A 66 -0.67 0.29 5.64
CA VAL A 66 0.71 0.25 6.16
C VAL A 66 1.21 1.68 6.41
N GLY A 67 0.96 2.62 5.50
CA GLY A 67 1.31 4.03 5.68
C GLY A 67 0.64 4.66 6.90
N GLU A 68 -0.64 4.38 7.14
CA GLU A 68 -1.35 4.83 8.35
C GLU A 68 -0.76 4.25 9.63
N LYS A 69 -0.44 2.95 9.65
CA LYS A 69 0.21 2.32 10.81
C LYS A 69 1.55 2.96 11.13
N VAL A 70 2.38 3.22 10.12
CA VAL A 70 3.68 3.88 10.30
C VAL A 70 3.50 5.29 10.85
N LYS A 71 2.57 6.09 10.30
CA LYS A 71 2.25 7.43 10.82
C LYS A 71 1.80 7.39 12.28
N ASN A 72 0.93 6.46 12.64
CA ASN A 72 0.43 6.31 14.01
C ASN A 72 1.54 5.93 15.00
N GLN A 73 2.43 5.01 14.62
CA GLN A 73 3.59 4.65 15.44
C GLN A 73 4.55 5.83 15.62
N LEU A 74 4.80 6.61 14.56
CA LEU A 74 5.65 7.80 14.63
C LEU A 74 5.04 8.87 15.55
N ALA A 75 3.73 9.10 15.44
CA ALA A 75 3.00 10.02 16.32
C ALA A 75 3.07 9.57 17.80
N GLN A 76 2.93 8.27 18.06
CA GLN A 76 3.06 7.72 19.43
C GLN A 76 4.47 7.93 19.98
N LYS A 77 5.53 7.62 19.21
CA LYS A 77 6.92 7.85 19.63
C LYS A 77 7.18 9.33 19.91
N ASN A 78 6.76 10.22 19.01
CA ASN A 78 6.89 11.66 19.22
C ASN A 78 6.17 12.13 20.49
N SER A 79 4.98 11.59 20.77
CA SER A 79 4.24 11.93 21.99
C SER A 79 4.96 11.47 23.26
N GLN A 80 5.62 10.30 23.24
CA GLN A 80 6.43 9.81 24.34
C GLN A 80 7.68 10.67 24.54
N THR A 81 8.41 10.99 23.47
CA THR A 81 9.61 11.84 23.54
C THR A 81 9.27 13.23 24.10
N GLN A 82 8.16 13.84 23.66
CA GLN A 82 7.72 15.13 24.20
C GLN A 82 7.36 15.04 25.70
N LYS A 83 6.71 13.96 26.14
CA LYS A 83 6.41 13.75 27.57
C LYS A 83 7.68 13.61 28.39
N ILE A 84 8.66 12.84 27.91
CA ILE A 84 9.96 12.66 28.57
C ILE A 84 10.68 14.01 28.68
N GLY A 85 10.75 14.79 27.60
CA GLY A 85 11.38 16.12 27.61
C GLY A 85 10.74 17.09 28.62
N LYS A 86 9.41 17.12 28.71
CA LYS A 86 8.68 17.91 29.71
C LYS A 86 8.97 17.45 31.14
N ASN A 87 9.04 16.14 31.37
CA ASN A 87 9.36 15.59 32.68
C ASN A 87 10.79 15.92 33.10
N MET A 88 11.77 15.76 32.21
CA MET A 88 13.16 16.14 32.48
C MET A 88 13.27 17.63 32.79
N PHE A 89 12.68 18.51 31.97
CA PHE A 89 12.72 19.95 32.19
C PHE A 89 12.12 20.34 33.55
N THR A 90 10.99 19.76 33.93
CA THR A 90 10.35 20.02 35.23
C THR A 90 11.13 19.43 36.41
N GLN A 91 11.88 18.34 36.22
CA GLN A 91 12.79 17.78 37.22
C GLN A 91 14.03 18.66 37.39
N THR A 92 14.67 19.08 36.30
CA THR A 92 15.82 19.99 36.33
C THR A 92 15.44 21.32 36.98
N ARG A 93 14.28 21.87 36.64
CA ARG A 93 13.78 23.12 37.25
C ARG A 93 13.49 22.98 38.74
N ARG A 94 12.97 21.82 39.17
CA ARG A 94 12.78 21.53 40.61
C ARG A 94 14.13 21.39 41.33
N ASN A 95 15.07 20.63 40.77
CA ASN A 95 16.38 20.42 41.39
C ASN A 95 17.17 21.72 41.51
N SER A 96 17.12 22.60 40.50
CA SER A 96 17.71 23.95 40.58
C SER A 96 17.09 24.79 41.71
N LYS A 97 15.76 24.75 41.89
CA LYS A 97 15.11 25.44 43.00
C LYS A 97 15.53 24.90 44.38
N TRP A 98 15.77 23.60 44.49
CA TRP A 98 16.29 22.99 45.72
C TRP A 98 17.74 23.40 46.01
N THR A 99 18.62 23.44 45.00
CA THR A 99 20.01 23.88 45.17
C THR A 99 20.08 25.35 45.60
N ASP A 100 19.23 26.21 45.05
CA ASP A 100 19.20 27.63 45.41
C ASP A 100 18.72 27.86 46.86
N GLN A 101 17.81 27.01 47.36
CA GLN A 101 17.33 27.05 48.76
C GLN A 101 18.33 26.47 49.78
N MET A 102 19.14 25.48 49.39
CA MET A 102 20.15 24.90 50.27
C MET A 102 21.39 25.80 50.35
N GLY A 103 21.82 26.41 49.23
CA GLY A 103 22.95 27.35 49.20
C GLY A 103 22.70 28.64 49.99
N THR A 104 21.44 29.11 50.03
CA THR A 104 21.06 30.27 50.86
C THR A 104 20.94 29.95 52.36
N ARG A 105 20.77 28.67 52.73
CA ARG A 105 20.78 28.21 54.12
C ARG A 105 22.19 28.09 54.69
N GLU A 106 23.18 27.72 53.87
CA GLU A 106 24.58 27.62 54.30
C GLU A 106 25.26 28.99 54.45
N SER A 107 24.87 30.00 53.65
CA SER A 107 25.38 31.36 53.79
C SER A 107 24.79 32.15 54.97
N GLY A 108 23.79 31.61 55.68
CA GLY A 108 23.11 32.27 56.80
C GLY A 108 23.64 31.91 58.20
N GLN A 109 24.67 31.05 58.30
CA GLN A 109 25.24 30.60 59.58
C GLN A 109 26.61 31.21 59.92
N SER A 110 27.08 32.21 59.18
CA SER A 110 28.22 33.04 59.57
C SER A 110 27.70 34.39 60.02
N LEU A 111 27.64 34.59 61.33
CA LEU A 111 27.71 35.83 62.11
C LEU A 111 27.15 35.52 63.51
N THR A 112 27.98 34.83 64.29
CA THR A 112 27.95 34.87 65.76
C THR A 112 28.37 36.24 66.26
#